data_AF-A0A1C9WVI4-F1
#
_entry.id   AF-A0A1C9WVI4-F1
#
_cell.length_a   1.000
_cell.length_b   1.000
_cell.length_c   1.000
_cell.angle_alpha   90.00
_cell.angle_beta   90.00
_cell.angle_gamma   90.00
#
_symmetry.space_group_name_H-M   'P 1'
#
loop_
_entity.id
_entity.type
_entity.pdbx_description
1 polymer ?
#
loop_
_entity_poly.entity_id
_entity_poly.type
_entity_poly.pdbx_seq_one_letter_code
_entity_poly.pdbx_strand_id
1 'polypeptide(L)'
;MLTDWAEKGTPKQREYLHGVLVAEHESRQESRRQRLLKAARLPAMKTLTGFDYSSVRFPEDYGRGPLESLDFINRAQDLVLYGDVGTGKTHMATALVAAACRQGIPARFFTTSALVMMLRRAKDEDRLDKELASLAKNRLLAIDELGYLPIDAEGARLLFQVIADGYEKRSLIITTNLEFSRWGTVFGDDNMAAAVIDRLVHHGRLLQFRGESYRVKNALMK
;
A
#
# COMPACT_ATOMS: atom_id res chain seq x y z
N MET A 1 -39.11 -14.98 -1.07
CA MET A 1 -39.18 -13.93 -0.01
C MET A 1 -38.98 -12.53 -0.55
N LEU A 2 -37.83 -12.13 -1.12
CA LEU A 2 -37.63 -10.75 -1.64
C LEU A 2 -38.46 -10.44 -2.89
N THR A 3 -38.54 -11.39 -3.82
CA THR A 3 -39.40 -11.31 -5.02
C THR A 3 -40.88 -11.18 -4.67
N ASP A 4 -41.37 -11.99 -3.73
CA ASP A 4 -42.78 -11.95 -3.28
C ASP A 4 -43.16 -10.62 -2.62
N TRP A 5 -42.21 -9.94 -1.98
CA TRP A 5 -42.42 -8.60 -1.41
C TRP A 5 -42.34 -7.50 -2.46
N ALA A 6 -41.46 -7.64 -3.45
CA ALA A 6 -41.38 -6.72 -4.57
C ALA A 6 -42.71 -6.68 -5.33
N GLU A 7 -43.39 -7.81 -5.50
CA GLU A 7 -44.68 -7.89 -6.21
C GLU A 7 -45.84 -7.14 -5.55
N LYS A 8 -45.76 -6.90 -4.23
CA LYS A 8 -46.82 -6.22 -3.46
C LYS A 8 -46.84 -4.70 -3.64
N GLY A 9 -45.73 -4.09 -4.08
CA GLY A 9 -45.66 -2.65 -4.31
C GLY A 9 -46.16 -2.26 -5.69
N THR A 10 -46.82 -1.10 -5.82
CA THR A 10 -47.07 -0.46 -7.11
C THR A 10 -45.75 -0.08 -7.80
N PRO A 11 -45.71 0.09 -9.14
CA PRO A 11 -44.49 0.49 -9.84
C PRO A 11 -43.79 1.71 -9.23
N LYS A 12 -44.55 2.75 -8.86
CA LYS A 12 -44.01 3.98 -8.24
C LYS A 12 -43.43 3.75 -6.84
N GLN A 13 -44.02 2.85 -6.04
CA GLN A 13 -43.48 2.48 -4.73
C GLN A 13 -42.18 1.69 -4.85
N ARG A 14 -42.09 0.80 -5.85
CA ARG A 14 -40.85 0.06 -6.13
C ARG A 14 -39.74 0.99 -6.61
N GLU A 15 -40.06 1.93 -7.49
CA GLU A 15 -39.11 2.94 -7.97
C GLU A 15 -38.59 3.82 -6.83
N TYR A 16 -39.48 4.30 -5.97
CA TYR A 16 -39.09 5.07 -4.78
C TYR A 16 -38.19 4.25 -3.85
N LEU A 17 -38.58 3.02 -3.52
CA LEU A 17 -37.80 2.14 -2.64
C LEU A 17 -36.43 1.81 -3.25
N HIS A 18 -36.39 1.52 -4.55
CA HIS A 18 -35.15 1.32 -5.29
C HIS A 18 -34.24 2.55 -5.20
N GLY A 19 -34.78 3.75 -5.44
CA GLY A 19 -34.03 5.00 -5.31
C GLY A 19 -33.44 5.20 -3.92
N VAL A 20 -34.23 4.94 -2.87
CA VAL A 20 -33.76 5.04 -1.48
C VAL A 20 -32.65 4.01 -1.18
N LEU A 21 -32.82 2.76 -1.61
CA LEU A 21 -31.82 1.71 -1.40
C LEU A 21 -30.51 1.97 -2.16
N VAL A 22 -30.59 2.50 -3.38
CA VAL A 22 -29.42 2.94 -4.15
C VAL A 22 -28.71 4.08 -3.43
N ALA A 23 -29.44 5.13 -3.01
CA ALA A 23 -28.85 6.26 -2.31
C ALA A 23 -28.23 5.85 -0.95
N GLU A 24 -28.87 4.95 -0.21
CA GLU A 24 -28.32 4.39 1.03
C GLU A 24 -27.05 3.60 0.76
N HIS A 25 -27.04 2.75 -0.28
CA HIS A 25 -25.88 1.97 -0.67
C HIS A 25 -24.69 2.90 -1.02
N GLU A 26 -24.91 3.91 -1.84
CA GLU A 26 -23.90 4.90 -2.22
C GLU A 26 -23.36 5.66 -1.00
N SER A 27 -24.25 6.11 -0.10
CA SER A 27 -23.88 6.79 1.14
C SER A 27 -23.01 5.90 2.05
N ARG A 28 -23.34 4.61 2.17
CA ARG A 28 -22.53 3.64 2.92
C ARG A 28 -21.18 3.39 2.28
N GLN A 29 -21.11 3.27 0.94
CA GLN A 29 -19.83 3.11 0.23
C GLN A 29 -18.95 4.33 0.41
N GLU A 30 -19.52 5.54 0.32
CA GLU A 30 -18.76 6.77 0.51
C GLU A 30 -18.22 6.87 1.94
N SER A 31 -19.08 6.63 2.93
CA SER A 31 -18.67 6.58 4.34
C SER A 31 -17.55 5.56 4.59
N ARG A 32 -17.62 4.41 3.92
CA ARG A 32 -16.57 3.37 3.97
C ARG A 32 -15.26 3.86 3.36
N ARG A 33 -15.28 4.46 2.17
CA ARG A 33 -14.09 5.01 1.49
C ARG A 33 -13.41 6.09 2.33
N GLN A 34 -14.18 7.01 2.90
CA GLN A 34 -13.66 8.08 3.78
C GLN A 34 -12.99 7.52 5.03
N ARG A 35 -13.61 6.50 5.67
CA ARG A 35 -13.02 5.81 6.81
C ARG A 35 -11.70 5.12 6.44
N LEU A 36 -11.64 4.47 5.28
CA LEU A 36 -10.42 3.81 4.80
C LEU A 36 -9.31 4.83 4.51
N LEU A 37 -9.61 5.94 3.84
CA LEU A 37 -8.63 7.02 3.60
C LEU A 37 -8.07 7.59 4.90
N LYS A 38 -8.92 7.82 5.91
CA LYS A 38 -8.48 8.28 7.23
C LYS A 38 -7.62 7.24 7.94
N ALA A 39 -8.00 5.96 7.84
CA ALA A 39 -7.23 4.87 8.41
C ALA A 39 -5.89 4.68 7.68
N ALA A 40 -5.78 4.98 6.38
CA ALA A 40 -4.57 4.77 5.61
C ALA A 40 -3.35 5.54 6.13
N ARG A 41 -3.55 6.61 6.92
CA ARG A 41 -2.48 7.42 7.53
C ARG A 41 -1.48 7.96 6.49
N LEU A 42 -2.01 8.42 5.34
CA LEU A 42 -1.21 8.97 4.25
C LEU A 42 -0.45 10.24 4.71
N PRO A 43 0.83 10.41 4.33
CA PRO A 43 1.61 11.60 4.70
C PRO A 43 1.07 12.87 4.00
N ALA A 44 0.53 12.70 2.80
CA ALA A 44 -0.16 13.75 2.05
C ALA A 44 -1.17 13.10 1.08
N MET A 45 -2.20 13.83 0.68
CA MET A 45 -3.10 13.33 -0.37
C MET A 45 -2.42 13.47 -1.74
N LYS A 46 -2.21 12.33 -2.43
CA LYS A 46 -1.60 12.25 -3.76
C LYS A 46 -2.47 11.43 -4.72
N THR A 47 -2.25 11.65 -6.02
CA THR A 47 -2.93 10.96 -7.12
C THR A 47 -1.93 10.53 -8.18
N LEU A 48 -2.28 9.51 -8.96
CA LEU A 48 -1.55 9.14 -10.18
C LEU A 48 -1.86 10.08 -11.34
N THR A 49 -3.01 10.77 -11.30
CA THR A 49 -3.36 11.81 -12.28
C THR A 49 -2.27 12.87 -12.32
N GLY A 50 -1.71 13.10 -13.51
CA GLY A 50 -0.62 14.05 -13.73
C GLY A 50 0.77 13.59 -13.25
N PHE A 51 0.92 12.32 -12.83
CA PHE A 51 2.23 11.79 -12.48
C PHE A 51 3.10 11.61 -13.73
N ASP A 52 4.34 12.11 -13.69
CA ASP A 52 5.30 11.93 -14.77
C ASP A 52 6.04 10.60 -14.65
N TYR A 53 5.67 9.66 -15.53
CA TYR A 53 6.26 8.33 -15.62
C TYR A 53 7.53 8.27 -16.48
N SER A 54 8.00 9.38 -17.08
CA SER A 54 9.22 9.40 -17.90
C SER A 54 10.46 8.95 -17.11
N SER A 55 10.46 9.24 -15.81
CA SER A 55 11.49 8.87 -14.84
C SER A 55 11.36 7.43 -14.32
N VAL A 56 10.30 6.70 -14.68
CA VAL A 56 10.01 5.36 -14.16
C VAL A 56 10.27 4.32 -15.24
N ARG A 57 11.25 3.45 -15.00
CA ARG A 57 11.52 2.27 -15.81
C ARG A 57 10.78 1.08 -15.23
N PHE A 58 9.92 0.50 -16.06
CA PHE A 58 9.16 -0.71 -15.78
C PHE A 58 9.93 -1.97 -16.21
N PRO A 59 9.64 -3.13 -15.60
CA PRO A 59 9.99 -4.44 -16.17
C PRO A 59 9.40 -4.63 -17.58
N GLU A 60 10.00 -5.48 -18.40
CA GLU A 60 9.58 -5.69 -19.80
C GLU A 60 8.14 -6.21 -19.93
N ASP A 61 7.69 -7.01 -18.97
CA ASP A 61 6.37 -7.63 -18.92
C ASP A 61 5.34 -6.82 -18.11
N TYR A 62 5.67 -5.59 -17.73
CA TYR A 62 4.85 -4.78 -16.82
C TYR A 62 4.74 -3.34 -17.29
N GLY A 63 3.66 -2.67 -16.91
CA GLY A 63 3.38 -1.32 -17.38
C GLY A 63 2.47 -0.54 -16.44
N ARG A 64 1.96 0.59 -16.95
CA ARG A 64 1.12 1.52 -16.17
C ARG A 64 -0.28 0.97 -15.89
N GLY A 65 -0.86 0.25 -16.85
CA GLY A 65 -2.24 -0.25 -16.78
C GLY A 65 -2.56 -0.98 -15.47
N PRO A 66 -1.79 -2.01 -15.07
CA PRO A 66 -2.00 -2.72 -13.81
C PRO A 66 -1.90 -1.84 -12.55
N LEU A 67 -1.09 -0.77 -12.57
CA LEU A 67 -0.99 0.18 -11.46
C LEU A 67 -2.22 1.09 -11.39
N GLU A 68 -2.68 1.58 -12.53
CA GLU A 68 -3.82 2.50 -12.61
C GLU A 68 -5.14 1.77 -12.29
N SER A 69 -5.27 0.52 -12.71
CA SER A 69 -6.42 -0.34 -12.41
C SER A 69 -6.37 -0.97 -11.02
N LEU A 70 -5.20 -0.97 -10.37
CA LEU A 70 -4.89 -1.68 -9.12
C LEU A 70 -5.01 -3.21 -9.21
N ASP A 71 -4.94 -3.78 -10.42
CA ASP A 71 -5.09 -5.24 -10.62
C ASP A 71 -4.00 -6.06 -9.91
N PHE A 72 -2.82 -5.46 -9.70
CA PHE A 72 -1.74 -6.07 -8.93
C PHE A 72 -2.16 -6.46 -7.50
N ILE A 73 -3.11 -5.72 -6.89
CA ILE A 73 -3.66 -6.02 -5.56
C ILE A 73 -4.52 -7.27 -5.57
N ASN A 74 -5.22 -7.56 -6.67
CA ASN A 74 -6.03 -8.77 -6.81
C ASN A 74 -5.17 -10.01 -6.99
N ARG A 75 -3.97 -9.84 -7.56
CA ARG A 75 -2.99 -10.90 -7.78
C ARG A 75 -2.02 -11.10 -6.61
N ALA A 76 -2.18 -10.34 -5.53
CA ALA A 76 -1.24 -10.30 -4.40
C ALA A 76 0.22 -10.07 -4.85
N GLN A 77 0.41 -9.23 -5.88
CA GLN A 77 1.73 -8.87 -6.39
C GLN A 77 2.33 -7.72 -5.60
N ASP A 78 3.62 -7.78 -5.33
CA ASP A 78 4.34 -6.73 -4.62
C ASP A 78 4.94 -5.71 -5.60
N LEU A 79 5.13 -4.48 -5.13
CA LEU A 79 5.81 -3.43 -5.88
C LEU A 79 7.04 -2.97 -5.08
N VAL A 80 8.22 -3.11 -5.67
CA VAL A 80 9.44 -2.51 -5.14
C VAL A 80 9.75 -1.27 -5.94
N LEU A 81 9.55 -0.10 -5.33
CA LEU A 81 9.88 1.20 -5.89
C LEU A 81 11.32 1.52 -5.47
N TYR A 82 12.25 1.38 -6.40
CA TYR A 82 13.69 1.54 -6.15
C TYR A 82 14.26 2.74 -6.91
N GLY A 83 15.11 3.54 -6.27
CA GLY A 83 15.83 4.63 -6.95
C GLY A 83 16.23 5.78 -6.04
N ASP A 84 16.77 6.85 -6.61
CA ASP A 84 17.34 7.98 -5.88
C ASP A 84 16.30 8.81 -5.11
N VAL A 85 16.75 9.61 -4.15
CA VAL A 85 15.88 10.46 -3.33
C VAL A 85 15.20 11.53 -4.20
N GLY A 86 13.91 11.77 -3.95
CA GLY A 86 13.16 12.84 -4.63
C GLY A 86 12.66 12.49 -6.03
N THR A 87 12.77 11.25 -6.48
CA THR A 87 12.33 10.78 -7.80
C THR A 87 10.85 10.39 -7.90
N GLY A 88 10.09 10.45 -6.80
CA GLY A 88 8.64 10.22 -6.81
C GLY A 88 8.16 8.87 -6.24
N LYS A 89 9.04 8.03 -5.69
CA LYS A 89 8.69 6.74 -5.07
C LYS A 89 7.58 6.86 -4.02
N THR A 90 7.78 7.70 -3.00
CA THR A 90 6.79 7.95 -1.94
C THR A 90 5.49 8.54 -2.50
N HIS A 91 5.56 9.39 -3.54
CA HIS A 91 4.36 9.93 -4.19
C HIS A 91 3.54 8.80 -4.81
N MET A 92 4.18 7.92 -5.59
CA MET A 92 3.50 6.80 -6.24
C MET A 92 2.90 5.85 -5.20
N ALA A 93 3.67 5.45 -4.17
CA ALA A 93 3.16 4.61 -3.08
C ALA A 93 1.94 5.24 -2.39
N THR A 94 2.02 6.53 -2.05
CA THR A 94 0.92 7.28 -1.43
C THR A 94 -0.31 7.35 -2.33
N ALA A 95 -0.11 7.60 -3.63
CA ALA A 95 -1.18 7.70 -4.62
C ALA A 95 -1.90 6.35 -4.83
N LEU A 96 -1.15 5.24 -4.86
CA LEU A 96 -1.71 3.89 -4.98
C LEU A 96 -2.52 3.49 -3.74
N VAL A 97 -2.03 3.78 -2.54
CA VAL A 97 -2.80 3.54 -1.30
C VAL A 97 -4.07 4.39 -1.26
N ALA A 98 -4.00 5.66 -1.69
CA ALA A 98 -5.17 6.52 -1.79
C ALA A 98 -6.18 5.99 -2.82
N ALA A 99 -5.71 5.55 -3.99
CA ALA A 99 -6.55 4.96 -5.04
C ALA A 99 -7.24 3.68 -4.55
N ALA A 100 -6.51 2.80 -3.85
CA ALA A 100 -7.07 1.59 -3.25
C ALA A 100 -8.20 1.94 -2.26
N CYS A 101 -7.98 2.89 -1.36
CA CYS A 101 -9.00 3.33 -0.40
C CYS A 101 -10.23 3.93 -1.08
N ARG A 102 -10.06 4.70 -2.17
CA ARG A 102 -11.16 5.23 -2.98
C ARG A 102 -11.97 4.14 -3.70
N GLN A 103 -11.33 3.03 -4.08
CA GLN A 103 -12.01 1.84 -4.58
C GLN A 103 -12.62 0.97 -3.46
N GLY A 104 -12.53 1.40 -2.20
CA GLY A 104 -13.03 0.63 -1.06
C GLY A 104 -12.14 -0.57 -0.70
N ILE A 105 -10.88 -0.58 -1.13
CA ILE A 105 -9.89 -1.60 -0.77
C ILE A 105 -9.17 -1.13 0.50
N PRO A 106 -9.19 -1.92 1.60
CA PRO A 106 -8.49 -1.55 2.83
C PRO A 106 -6.98 -1.51 2.60
N ALA A 107 -6.37 -0.35 2.83
CA ALA A 107 -4.94 -0.14 2.63
C ALA A 107 -4.35 0.75 3.72
N ARG A 108 -3.04 0.60 3.98
CA ARG A 108 -2.29 1.43 4.94
C ARG A 108 -0.96 1.88 4.36
N PHE A 109 -0.49 3.00 4.87
CA PHE A 109 0.84 3.54 4.61
C PHE A 109 1.60 3.67 5.94
N PHE A 110 2.86 3.26 5.94
CA PHE A 110 3.79 3.43 7.04
C PHE A 110 5.15 3.82 6.51
N THR A 111 5.88 4.69 7.21
CA THR A 111 7.34 4.65 7.11
C THR A 111 7.84 3.39 7.82
N THR A 112 8.97 2.86 7.38
CA THR A 112 9.56 1.65 7.96
C THR A 112 9.80 1.82 9.47
N SER A 113 10.34 2.98 9.88
CA SER A 113 10.57 3.31 11.29
C SER A 113 9.29 3.35 12.12
N ALA A 114 8.23 3.99 11.61
CA ALA A 114 6.95 4.07 12.30
C ALA A 114 6.28 2.71 12.46
N LEU A 115 6.38 1.84 11.45
CA LEU A 115 5.89 0.47 11.51
C LEU A 115 6.60 -0.33 12.59
N VAL A 116 7.93 -0.30 12.60
CA VAL A 116 8.75 -1.01 13.61
C VAL A 116 8.44 -0.50 15.02
N MET A 117 8.40 0.83 15.23
CA MET A 117 8.05 1.40 16.54
C MET A 117 6.66 0.98 17.02
N MET A 118 5.68 0.95 16.11
CA MET A 118 4.32 0.51 16.45
C MET A 118 4.29 -0.96 16.87
N LEU A 119 4.99 -1.84 16.14
CA LEU A 119 5.07 -3.27 16.45
C LEU A 119 5.83 -3.54 17.75
N ARG A 120 6.93 -2.82 18.01
CA ARG A 120 7.66 -2.89 19.29
C ARG A 120 6.77 -2.56 20.46
N ARG A 121 6.11 -1.40 20.40
CA ARG A 121 5.17 -0.99 21.42
C ARG A 121 4.05 -2.02 21.61
N ALA A 122 3.53 -2.58 20.53
CA ALA A 122 2.52 -3.63 20.60
C ALA A 122 3.05 -4.91 21.26
N LYS A 123 4.31 -5.26 21.04
CA LYS A 123 4.97 -6.38 21.70
C LYS A 123 5.18 -6.11 23.19
N ASP A 124 5.69 -4.94 23.56
CA ASP A 124 5.90 -4.54 24.96
C ASP A 124 4.58 -4.49 25.75
N GLU A 125 3.47 -4.23 25.07
CA GLU A 125 2.11 -4.20 25.61
C GLU A 125 1.35 -5.55 25.44
N ASP A 126 2.04 -6.66 25.15
CA ASP A 126 1.49 -8.03 24.96
C ASP A 126 0.30 -8.11 23.97
N ARG A 127 0.33 -7.29 22.93
CA ARG A 127 -0.73 -7.16 21.91
C ARG A 127 -0.21 -7.24 20.48
N LEU A 128 0.98 -7.80 20.28
CA LEU A 128 1.62 -7.95 18.97
C LEU A 128 0.71 -8.72 18.00
N ASP A 129 0.19 -9.88 18.42
CA ASP A 129 -0.67 -10.72 17.57
C ASP A 129 -1.93 -9.98 17.11
N LYS A 130 -2.51 -9.16 18.00
CA LYS A 130 -3.67 -8.33 17.68
C LYS A 130 -3.33 -7.26 16.63
N GLU A 131 -2.15 -6.66 16.70
CA GLU A 131 -1.70 -5.70 15.69
C GLU A 131 -1.35 -6.35 14.36
N LEU A 132 -0.69 -7.51 14.37
CA LEU A 132 -0.42 -8.27 13.15
C LEU A 132 -1.74 -8.70 12.47
N ALA A 133 -2.72 -9.16 13.25
CA ALA A 133 -4.06 -9.48 12.74
C ALA A 133 -4.80 -8.23 12.22
N SER A 134 -4.57 -7.07 12.82
CA SER A 134 -5.10 -5.78 12.33
C SER A 134 -4.46 -5.37 10.99
N LEU A 135 -3.15 -5.53 10.86
CA LEU A 135 -2.42 -5.31 9.61
C LEU A 135 -2.87 -6.28 8.52
N ALA A 136 -3.12 -7.55 8.86
CA ALA A 136 -3.57 -8.60 7.93
C ALA A 136 -4.93 -8.32 7.28
N LYS A 137 -5.77 -7.47 7.89
CA LYS A 137 -7.06 -7.04 7.29
C LYS A 137 -6.89 -6.09 6.10
N ASN A 138 -5.69 -5.56 5.88
CA ASN A 138 -5.40 -4.63 4.78
C ASN A 138 -4.87 -5.41 3.58
N ARG A 139 -5.50 -5.22 2.42
CA ARG A 139 -5.12 -5.88 1.17
C ARG A 139 -3.88 -5.25 0.52
N LEU A 140 -3.54 -4.02 0.93
CA LEU A 140 -2.37 -3.30 0.48
C LEU A 140 -1.67 -2.64 1.67
N LEU A 141 -0.36 -2.86 1.81
CA LEU A 141 0.49 -2.14 2.77
C LEU A 141 1.64 -1.46 2.03
N ALA A 142 1.76 -0.14 2.17
CA ALA A 142 2.95 0.58 1.75
C ALA A 142 3.91 0.76 2.93
N ILE A 143 5.16 0.36 2.72
CA ILE A 143 6.29 0.48 3.64
C ILE A 143 7.31 1.41 2.96
N ASP A 144 7.35 2.65 3.42
CA ASP A 144 8.17 3.71 2.84
C ASP A 144 9.54 3.79 3.53
N GLU A 145 10.55 4.25 2.80
CA GLU A 145 11.90 4.55 3.30
C GLU A 145 12.65 3.35 3.91
N LEU A 146 12.49 2.17 3.31
CA LEU A 146 13.22 0.98 3.74
C LEU A 146 14.73 1.19 3.55
N GLY A 147 15.46 1.08 4.67
CA GLY A 147 16.91 1.23 4.70
C GLY A 147 17.42 2.68 4.86
N TYR A 148 16.53 3.63 5.12
CA TYR A 148 16.93 5.02 5.39
C TYR A 148 17.44 5.22 6.82
N LEU A 149 16.77 4.62 7.82
CA LEU A 149 17.20 4.64 9.21
C LEU A 149 17.68 3.24 9.62
N PRO A 150 18.71 3.14 10.49
CA PRO A 150 19.13 1.86 11.03
C PRO A 150 18.01 1.26 11.88
N ILE A 151 17.83 -0.05 11.75
CA ILE A 151 16.88 -0.85 12.52
C ILE A 151 17.71 -1.86 13.29
N ASP A 152 17.40 -2.06 14.57
CA ASP A 152 18.06 -3.10 15.36
C ASP A 152 17.49 -4.49 15.06
N ALA A 153 18.14 -5.53 15.59
CA ALA A 153 17.82 -6.92 15.27
C ALA A 153 16.36 -7.31 15.58
N GLU A 154 15.78 -6.76 16.65
CA GLU A 154 14.38 -7.02 16.98
C GLU A 154 13.41 -6.29 16.03
N GLY A 155 13.69 -5.04 15.67
CA GLY A 155 12.89 -4.32 14.69
C GLY A 155 12.91 -5.00 13.32
N ALA A 156 14.07 -5.50 12.92
CA ALA A 156 14.25 -6.29 11.71
C ALA A 156 13.38 -7.55 11.70
N ARG A 157 13.34 -8.31 12.80
CA ARG A 157 12.49 -9.50 12.95
C ARG A 157 11.00 -9.17 12.88
N LEU A 158 10.57 -8.09 13.52
CA LEU A 158 9.17 -7.63 13.47
C LEU A 158 8.77 -7.21 12.05
N LEU A 159 9.65 -6.49 11.35
CA LEU A 159 9.43 -6.12 9.95
C LEU A 159 9.38 -7.35 9.04
N PHE A 160 10.30 -8.31 9.23
CA PHE A 160 10.30 -9.59 8.53
C PHE A 160 8.97 -10.32 8.70
N GLN A 161 8.44 -10.38 9.92
CA GLN A 161 7.16 -11.03 10.20
C GLN A 161 6.00 -10.39 9.41
N VAL A 162 5.94 -9.06 9.34
CA VAL A 162 4.90 -8.37 8.53
C VAL A 162 5.01 -8.74 7.05
N ILE A 163 6.22 -8.79 6.50
CA ILE A 163 6.44 -9.14 5.09
C ILE A 163 6.10 -10.61 4.83
N ALA A 164 6.59 -11.51 5.69
CA ALA A 164 6.34 -12.95 5.59
C ALA A 164 4.85 -13.29 5.71
N ASP A 165 4.12 -12.65 6.63
CA ASP A 165 2.67 -12.83 6.79
C ASP A 165 1.86 -12.30 5.60
N GLY A 166 2.46 -11.45 4.76
CA GLY A 166 1.83 -10.89 3.58
C GLY A 166 1.99 -11.72 2.31
N TYR A 167 3.03 -12.54 2.26
CA TYR A 167 3.38 -13.36 1.10
C TYR A 167 2.18 -14.16 0.58
N GLU A 168 1.89 -14.01 -0.73
CA GLU A 168 0.77 -14.63 -1.47
C GLU A 168 -0.65 -14.32 -0.93
N LYS A 169 -0.79 -13.41 0.04
CA LYS A 169 -2.07 -13.07 0.69
C LYS A 169 -2.48 -11.62 0.50
N ARG A 170 -1.51 -10.70 0.38
CA ARG A 170 -1.73 -9.26 0.18
C ARG A 170 -0.57 -8.66 -0.59
N SER A 171 -0.80 -7.49 -1.18
CA SER A 171 0.25 -6.74 -1.85
C SER A 171 0.99 -5.81 -0.90
N LEU A 172 2.30 -5.71 -1.10
CA LEU A 172 3.19 -4.77 -0.46
C LEU A 172 3.68 -3.75 -1.49
N ILE A 173 3.83 -2.50 -1.07
CA ILE A 173 4.62 -1.50 -1.79
C ILE A 173 5.79 -1.15 -0.90
N ILE A 174 7.01 -1.41 -1.35
CA ILE A 174 8.22 -1.03 -0.62
C ILE A 174 8.91 0.08 -1.39
N THR A 175 9.25 1.17 -0.70
CA THR A 175 10.11 2.20 -1.30
C THR A 175 11.50 2.13 -0.68
N THR A 176 12.53 2.19 -1.52
CA THR A 176 13.92 2.16 -1.05
C THR A 176 14.86 2.84 -2.05
N ASN A 177 15.99 3.31 -1.55
CA ASN A 177 17.16 3.70 -2.35
C ASN A 177 18.30 2.68 -2.22
N LEU A 178 18.10 1.58 -1.47
CA LEU A 178 19.07 0.51 -1.31
C LEU A 178 18.86 -0.58 -2.34
N GLU A 179 19.96 -0.98 -2.97
CA GLU A 179 20.03 -2.20 -3.77
C GLU A 179 19.76 -3.44 -2.89
N PHE A 180 19.18 -4.49 -3.47
CA PHE A 180 18.89 -5.74 -2.74
C PHE A 180 20.11 -6.33 -2.03
N SER A 181 21.30 -6.21 -2.62
CA SER A 181 22.57 -6.64 -2.01
C SER A 181 22.86 -5.97 -0.67
N ARG A 182 22.27 -4.81 -0.39
CA ARG A 182 22.45 -4.05 0.86
C ARG A 182 21.34 -4.28 1.88
N TRP A 183 20.33 -5.10 1.58
CA TRP A 183 19.21 -5.31 2.51
C TRP A 183 19.64 -6.08 3.77
N GLY A 184 20.78 -6.79 3.74
CA GLY A 184 21.39 -7.39 4.93
C GLY A 184 21.64 -6.38 6.06
N THR A 185 21.95 -5.12 5.72
CA THR A 185 22.16 -4.05 6.73
C THR A 185 20.87 -3.63 7.42
N VAL A 186 19.72 -3.89 6.80
CA VAL A 186 18.39 -3.55 7.32
C VAL A 186 17.81 -4.69 8.13
N PHE A 187 17.99 -5.93 7.65
CA PHE A 187 17.46 -7.13 8.30
C PHE A 187 18.42 -7.77 9.31
N GLY A 188 19.63 -7.21 9.46
CA GLY A 188 20.64 -7.63 10.44
C GLY A 188 21.58 -8.72 9.93
N ASP A 189 21.14 -9.55 8.98
CA ASP A 189 21.98 -10.53 8.29
C ASP A 189 21.49 -10.81 6.86
N ASP A 190 22.40 -11.37 6.04
CA ASP A 190 22.15 -11.64 4.62
C ASP A 190 21.15 -12.79 4.40
N ASN A 191 21.00 -13.72 5.36
CA ASN A 191 20.07 -14.84 5.22
C ASN A 191 18.61 -14.36 5.36
N MET A 192 18.34 -13.51 6.35
CA MET A 192 17.02 -12.91 6.53
C MET A 192 16.67 -11.99 5.36
N ALA A 193 17.63 -11.18 4.90
CA ALA A 193 17.45 -10.36 3.72
C ALA A 193 17.13 -11.19 2.47
N ALA A 194 17.90 -12.26 2.21
CA ALA A 194 17.66 -13.17 1.09
C ALA A 194 16.24 -13.78 1.16
N ALA A 195 15.80 -14.19 2.35
CA ALA A 195 14.46 -14.73 2.56
C ALA A 195 13.34 -13.71 2.27
N VAL A 196 13.55 -12.43 2.59
CA VAL A 196 12.62 -11.35 2.23
C VAL A 196 12.63 -11.10 0.72
N ILE A 197 13.81 -10.99 0.13
CA ILE A 197 13.98 -10.72 -1.30
C ILE A 197 13.35 -11.82 -2.13
N ASP A 198 13.58 -13.09 -1.79
CA ASP A 198 12.99 -14.25 -2.46
C ASP A 198 11.45 -14.13 -2.55
N ARG A 199 10.80 -13.84 -1.42
CA ARG A 199 9.34 -13.66 -1.34
C ARG A 199 8.85 -12.48 -2.18
N LEU A 200 9.54 -11.35 -2.12
CA LEU A 200 9.19 -10.14 -2.88
C LEU A 200 9.44 -10.32 -4.37
N VAL A 201 10.50 -11.01 -4.78
CA VAL A 201 10.89 -11.18 -6.19
C VAL A 201 10.01 -12.21 -6.87
N HIS A 202 9.55 -13.25 -6.16
CA HIS A 202 8.72 -14.30 -6.75
C HIS A 202 7.45 -13.76 -7.42
N HIS A 203 6.72 -12.85 -6.76
CA HIS A 203 5.48 -12.25 -7.30
C HIS A 203 5.54 -10.73 -7.47
N GLY A 204 6.69 -10.11 -7.21
CA GLY A 204 6.82 -8.67 -7.24
C GLY A 204 7.21 -8.09 -8.60
N ARG A 205 7.14 -6.76 -8.66
CA ARG A 205 7.59 -5.95 -9.80
C ARG A 205 8.50 -4.85 -9.29
N LEU A 206 9.72 -4.81 -9.83
CA LEU A 206 10.71 -3.78 -9.54
C LEU A 206 10.51 -2.60 -10.48
N LEU A 207 10.09 -1.46 -9.93
CA LEU A 207 9.99 -0.19 -10.67
C LEU A 207 11.20 0.65 -10.31
N GLN A 208 12.02 0.97 -11.32
CA GLN A 208 13.22 1.77 -11.13
C GLN A 208 12.93 3.24 -11.43
N PHE A 209 13.14 4.10 -10.44
CA PHE A 209 12.98 5.55 -10.54
C PHE A 209 14.34 6.18 -10.77
N ARG A 210 14.51 6.86 -11.90
CA ARG A 210 15.78 7.49 -12.32
C ARG A 210 15.56 8.97 -12.63
N GLY A 211 16.63 9.74 -12.50
CA GLY A 211 16.65 11.15 -12.87
C GLY A 211 16.76 12.09 -11.68
N GLU A 212 16.76 13.38 -11.99
CA GLU A 212 16.95 14.43 -11.00
C GLU A 212 15.79 14.51 -10.00
N SER A 213 16.13 14.86 -8.76
CA SER A 213 15.16 15.07 -7.68
C SER A 213 14.13 16.14 -8.07
N TYR A 214 12.85 15.77 -8.05
CA TYR A 214 11.73 16.69 -8.25
C TYR A 214 11.76 17.83 -7.22
N ARG A 215 12.22 17.55 -5.99
CA ARG A 215 12.33 18.54 -4.92
C ARG A 215 13.38 19.61 -5.24
N VAL A 216 14.49 19.21 -5.88
CA VAL A 216 15.56 20.14 -6.29
C VAL A 216 15.09 20.98 -7.47
N LYS A 217 14.46 20.37 -8.48
CA LYS A 217 13.90 21.10 -9.65
C LYS A 217 12.90 22.19 -9.26
N ASN A 218 12.13 21.96 -8.19
CA ASN A 218 11.10 22.87 -7.71
C ASN A 218 11.51 23.59 -6.41
N ALA A 219 12.80 23.62 -6.07
CA ALA A 219 13.27 24.31 -4.88
C ALA A 219 13.12 25.83 -5.04
N LEU A 220 12.59 26.48 -4.00
CA LEU A 220 12.50 27.95 -3.92
C LEU A 220 13.83 28.60 -3.50
N MET A 221 14.73 27.81 -2.91
CA MET A 221 16.11 28.22 -2.63
C MET A 221 16.94 27.97 -3.90
N LYS A 222 17.27 29.04 -4.62
CA LYS A 222 18.24 29.03 -5.73
C LYS A 222 19.58 29.57 -5.25
#